data_AF-A0A1Q3APY4-F1
#
_entry.id   AF-A0A1Q3APY4-F1
#
_cell.length_a   1.000
_cell.length_b   1.000
_cell.length_c   1.000
_cell.angle_alpha   90.00
_cell.angle_beta   90.00
_cell.angle_gamma   90.00
#
_symmetry.space_group_name_H-M   'P 1'
#
loop_
_entity.id
_entity.type
_entity.pdbx_description
1 polymer ?
#
loop_
_entity_poly.entity_id
_entity_poly.type
_entity_poly.pdbx_seq_one_letter_code
_entity_poly.pdbx_strand_id
1 'polypeptide(L)'
;KEKILLILEYMDIDLMLRVDKPPIPMELGMPNEKTAYERWERPNRLSLMLIKSQVNRNTRNSIPDCDKVADDMKSVEEQFVQYDKALASTLMKKLSSIRFDNSKSVREHIMEMRDIAAQLKFFEVEIS
;
A
#
# COMPACT_ATOMS: atom_id res chain seq x y z
N LYS A 1 -4.71 4.70 1.25
CA LYS A 1 -4.13 5.90 0.61
C LYS A 1 -4.88 7.18 0.99
N GLU A 2 -6.16 7.33 0.64
CA GLU A 2 -6.96 8.54 0.90
C GLU A 2 -7.01 8.97 2.36
N LYS A 3 -7.24 8.05 3.31
CA LYS A 3 -7.21 8.36 4.75
C LYS A 3 -5.87 8.94 5.21
N ILE A 4 -4.76 8.46 4.65
CA ILE A 4 -3.43 8.96 5.00
C ILE A 4 -3.28 10.37 4.44
N LEU A 5 -3.63 10.60 3.17
CA LEU A 5 -3.57 11.92 2.54
C LEU A 5 -4.40 12.96 3.31
N LEU A 6 -5.61 12.59 3.74
CA LEU A 6 -6.47 13.45 4.54
C LEU A 6 -5.83 13.84 5.89
N ILE A 7 -5.16 12.90 6.57
CA ILE A 7 -4.44 13.19 7.81
C ILE A 7 -3.24 14.11 7.56
N LEU A 8 -2.50 13.90 6.47
CA LEU A 8 -1.35 14.74 6.12
C LEU A 8 -1.77 16.18 5.81
N GLU A 9 -2.87 16.36 5.09
CA GLU A 9 -3.46 17.66 4.79
C GLU A 9 -4.02 18.34 6.04
N TYR A 10 -4.76 17.61 6.88
CA TYR A 10 -5.27 18.13 8.16
C TYR A 10 -4.16 18.62 9.09
N MET A 11 -2.99 17.97 9.04
CA MET A 11 -1.82 18.31 9.85
C MET A 11 -0.90 19.35 9.19
N ASP A 12 -1.24 19.87 8.00
CA ASP A 12 -0.45 20.84 7.22
C ASP A 12 1.01 20.38 7.00
N ILE A 13 1.18 19.09 6.73
CA ILE A 13 2.49 18.48 6.49
C ILE A 13 2.64 17.94 5.07
N ASP A 14 1.61 18.00 4.22
CA ASP A 14 1.59 17.43 2.87
C ASP A 14 2.56 18.11 1.87
N LEU A 15 3.16 19.25 2.25
CA LEU A 15 4.17 19.95 1.46
C LEU A 15 5.33 19.02 1.03
N MET A 16 5.72 18.07 1.87
CA MET A 16 6.78 17.10 1.56
C MET A 16 6.45 16.12 0.42
N LEU A 17 5.17 16.03 0.00
CA LEU A 17 4.74 15.27 -1.18
C LEU A 17 4.86 16.10 -2.47
N ARG A 18 4.94 17.43 -2.35
CA ARG A 18 4.98 18.36 -3.48
C ARG A 18 6.37 18.95 -3.73
N VAL A 19 7.23 18.94 -2.72
CA VAL A 19 8.58 19.53 -2.75
C VAL A 19 9.63 18.44 -2.66
N ASP A 20 10.62 18.51 -3.56
CA ASP A 20 11.77 17.61 -3.56
C ASP A 20 12.60 17.74 -2.29
N LYS A 21 13.23 16.62 -1.88
CA LYS A 21 14.14 16.59 -0.74
C LYS A 21 15.27 17.62 -0.96
N PRO A 22 15.39 18.63 -0.07
CA PRO A 22 16.47 19.59 -0.17
C PRO A 22 17.83 18.91 0.05
N PRO A 23 18.92 19.46 -0.50
CA PRO A 23 20.26 18.96 -0.25
C PRO A 23 20.56 18.89 1.25
N ILE A 24 21.29 17.86 1.67
CA ILE A 24 21.75 17.77 3.06
C ILE A 24 22.65 18.98 3.33
N PRO A 25 22.34 19.82 4.34
CA PRO A 25 23.15 20.98 4.64
C PRO A 25 24.56 20.56 5.03
N MET A 26 25.57 21.22 4.48
CA MET A 26 26.94 21.09 4.98
C MET A 26 27.03 21.69 6.39
N GLU A 27 27.99 21.24 7.20
CA GLU A 27 28.17 21.74 8.58
C GLU A 27 28.34 23.27 8.63
N LEU A 28 28.96 23.85 7.59
CA LEU A 28 29.15 25.28 7.36
C LEU A 28 28.08 25.92 6.45
N GLY A 29 27.02 25.20 6.11
CA GLY A 29 25.96 25.66 5.21
C GLY A 29 25.23 26.90 5.72
N MET A 30 24.62 27.64 4.80
CA MET A 30 23.95 28.90 5.12
C MET A 30 22.76 28.64 6.07
N PRO A 31 22.45 29.54 7.03
CA PRO A 31 21.32 29.36 7.94
C PRO A 31 19.99 29.05 7.24
N ASN A 32 19.78 29.61 6.04
CA ASN A 32 18.59 29.36 5.23
C ASN A 32 18.51 27.94 4.67
N GLU A 33 19.64 27.33 4.29
CA GLU A 33 19.69 25.95 3.78
C GLU A 33 19.38 24.94 4.88
N LYS A 34 19.96 25.15 6.08
CA LYS A 34 19.64 24.35 7.27
C LYS A 34 18.17 24.44 7.63
N THR A 35 17.61 25.65 7.64
CA THR A 35 16.19 25.88 7.93
C THR A 35 15.27 25.20 6.91
N ALA A 36 15.61 25.26 5.61
CA ALA A 36 14.84 24.60 4.56
C ALA A 36 14.86 23.08 4.72
N TYR A 37 16.01 22.49 5.02
CA TYR A 37 16.13 21.05 5.28
C TYR A 37 15.31 20.62 6.49
N GLU A 38 15.42 21.31 7.62
CA GLU A 38 14.67 20.98 8.84
C GLU A 38 13.15 21.09 8.65
N ARG A 39 12.70 22.11 7.91
CA ARG A 39 11.28 22.30 7.55
C ARG A 39 10.73 21.17 6.68
N TRP A 40 11.57 20.52 5.87
CA TRP A 40 11.17 19.37 5.06
C TRP A 40 11.29 18.04 5.84
N GLU A 41 12.39 17.85 6.56
CA GLU A 41 12.76 16.59 7.22
C GLU A 41 11.78 16.22 8.34
N ARG A 42 11.34 17.19 9.15
CA ARG A 42 10.42 16.92 10.26
C ARG A 42 9.05 16.42 9.78
N PRO A 43 8.35 17.09 8.84
CA PRO A 43 7.14 16.56 8.19
C PRO A 43 7.35 15.20 7.54
N ASN A 44 8.44 15.02 6.79
CA ASN A 44 8.76 13.77 6.12
C ASN A 44 8.87 12.59 7.11
N ARG A 45 9.65 12.77 8.20
CA ARG A 45 9.82 11.75 9.25
C ARG A 45 8.51 11.40 9.95
N LEU A 46 7.69 12.39 10.31
CA LEU A 46 6.39 12.15 10.95
C LEU A 46 5.45 11.35 10.03
N SER A 47 5.48 11.66 8.74
CA SER A 47 4.64 11.01 7.74
C SER A 47 5.04 9.56 7.50
N LEU A 48 6.36 9.28 7.44
CA LEU A 48 6.88 7.91 7.40
C LEU A 48 6.43 7.10 8.63
N MET A 49 6.48 7.69 9.83
CA MET A 49 5.98 7.02 11.04
C MET A 49 4.47 6.75 10.97
N LEU A 50 3.69 7.72 10.49
CA LEU A 50 2.24 7.57 10.31
C LEU A 50 1.94 6.43 9.34
N ILE A 51 2.53 6.42 8.15
CA ILE A 51 2.30 5.38 7.14
C ILE A 51 2.69 4.00 7.71
N LYS A 52 3.90 3.87 8.27
CA LYS A 52 4.37 2.61 8.87
C LYS A 52 3.50 2.12 10.03
N SER A 53 2.79 3.00 10.73
CA SER A 53 1.85 2.62 11.79
C SER A 53 0.51 2.10 11.27
N GLN A 54 0.10 2.55 10.07
CA GLN A 54 -1.17 2.19 9.44
C GLN A 54 -1.03 0.94 8.57
N VAL A 55 0.17 0.64 8.09
CA VAL A 55 0.47 -0.57 7.32
C VAL A 55 0.56 -1.77 8.26
N ASN A 56 -0.02 -2.90 7.86
CA ASN A 56 0.02 -4.12 8.69
C ASN A 56 1.49 -4.60 8.84
N ARG A 57 1.78 -5.34 9.92
CA ARG A 57 3.13 -5.79 10.26
C ARG A 57 3.80 -6.66 9.17
N ASN A 58 3.01 -7.46 8.45
CA ASN A 58 3.51 -8.35 7.40
C ASN A 58 3.92 -7.57 6.15
N THR A 59 3.11 -6.60 5.72
CA THR A 59 3.43 -5.67 4.63
C THR A 59 4.56 -4.72 5.00
N ARG A 60 4.69 -4.33 6.27
CA ARG A 60 5.79 -3.46 6.72
C ARG A 60 7.16 -4.12 6.53
N ASN A 61 7.26 -5.43 6.74
CA ASN A 61 8.53 -6.15 6.61
C ASN A 61 8.93 -6.41 5.15
N SER A 62 7.99 -6.29 4.20
CA SER A 62 8.28 -6.48 2.77
C SER A 62 8.63 -5.17 2.05
N ILE A 63 8.49 -4.03 2.72
CA ILE A 63 8.80 -2.70 2.16
C ILE A 63 10.18 -2.27 2.65
N PRO A 64 11.14 -1.98 1.74
CA PRO A 64 12.42 -1.39 2.11
C PRO A 64 12.24 -0.06 2.84
N ASP A 65 13.11 0.23 3.80
CA ASP A 65 13.11 1.54 4.44
C ASP A 65 13.40 2.64 3.40
N CYS A 66 12.47 3.59 3.29
CA CYS A 66 12.56 4.73 2.39
C CYS A 66 12.81 6.02 3.17
N ASP A 67 13.68 6.87 2.62
CA ASP A 67 14.00 8.18 3.18
C ASP A 67 12.91 9.22 2.88
N LYS A 68 12.15 9.03 1.80
CA LYS A 68 11.11 9.97 1.37
C LYS A 68 9.74 9.32 1.51
N VAL A 69 8.79 10.07 2.04
CA VAL A 69 7.41 9.61 2.16
C VAL A 69 6.77 9.30 0.80
N ALA A 70 7.13 10.02 -0.25
CA ALA A 70 6.62 9.78 -1.60
C ALA A 70 7.02 8.38 -2.11
N ASP A 71 8.28 8.00 -1.89
CA ASP A 71 8.82 6.69 -2.28
C ASP A 71 8.23 5.57 -1.41
N ASP A 72 8.04 5.83 -0.11
CA ASP A 72 7.39 4.89 0.82
C ASP A 72 5.94 4.63 0.41
N MET A 73 5.16 5.67 0.11
CA MET A 73 3.78 5.55 -0.36
C MET A 73 3.69 4.75 -1.66
N LYS A 74 4.61 5.00 -2.61
CA LYS A 74 4.67 4.26 -3.87
C LYS A 74 4.99 2.78 -3.63
N SER A 75 5.96 2.49 -2.77
CA SER A 75 6.34 1.11 -2.41
C SER A 75 5.19 0.35 -1.75
N VAL A 76 4.45 1.02 -0.86
CA VAL A 76 3.23 0.47 -0.26
C VAL A 76 2.19 0.13 -1.33
N GLU A 77 1.90 1.06 -2.24
CA GLU A 77 0.93 0.88 -3.33
C GLU A 77 1.32 -0.29 -4.24
N GLU A 78 2.59 -0.40 -4.62
CA GLU A 78 3.11 -1.52 -5.42
C GLU A 78 2.95 -2.87 -4.70
N GLN A 79 3.20 -2.93 -3.39
CA GLN A 79 3.00 -4.17 -2.61
C GLN A 79 1.53 -4.60 -2.57
N PHE A 80 0.59 -3.67 -2.46
CA PHE A 80 -0.84 -3.99 -2.54
C PHE A 80 -1.22 -4.54 -3.92
N VAL A 81 -0.71 -3.94 -5.01
CA VAL A 81 -0.93 -4.47 -6.36
C VAL A 81 -0.40 -5.90 -6.51
N GLN A 82 0.80 -6.19 -5.98
CA GLN A 82 1.36 -7.55 -6.01
C GLN A 82 0.53 -8.52 -5.17
N TYR A 83 0.07 -8.09 -4.00
CA TYR A 83 -0.80 -8.88 -3.13
C TYR A 83 -2.12 -9.22 -3.82
N ASP A 84 -2.80 -8.24 -4.41
CA ASP A 84 -4.06 -8.42 -5.13
C ASP A 84 -3.89 -9.39 -6.30
N LYS A 85 -2.80 -9.24 -7.07
CA LYS A 85 -2.47 -10.17 -8.16
C LYS A 85 -2.23 -11.60 -7.67
N ALA A 86 -1.51 -11.76 -6.56
CA ALA A 86 -1.26 -13.07 -5.96
C ALA A 86 -2.55 -13.72 -5.42
N LEU A 87 -3.43 -12.92 -4.83
CA LEU A 87 -4.73 -13.35 -4.34
C LEU A 87 -5.64 -13.77 -5.50
N ALA A 88 -5.73 -12.97 -6.56
CA ALA A 88 -6.46 -13.30 -7.78
C ALA A 88 -5.95 -14.61 -8.41
N SER A 89 -4.63 -14.80 -8.51
CA SER A 89 -4.04 -16.05 -8.99
C SER A 89 -4.41 -17.25 -8.10
N THR A 90 -4.42 -17.06 -6.79
CA THR A 90 -4.82 -18.10 -5.82
C THR A 90 -6.29 -18.48 -5.98
N LEU A 91 -7.18 -17.49 -6.13
CA LEU A 91 -8.60 -17.70 -6.40
C LEU A 91 -8.84 -18.43 -7.73
N MET A 92 -8.14 -18.04 -8.80
CA MET A 92 -8.20 -18.73 -10.09
C MET A 92 -7.80 -20.20 -9.99
N LYS A 93 -6.69 -20.49 -9.27
CA LYS A 93 -6.25 -21.86 -9.01
C LYS A 93 -7.31 -22.63 -8.22
N LYS A 94 -7.87 -22.02 -7.18
CA LYS A 94 -8.94 -22.63 -6.37
C LYS A 94 -10.14 -22.96 -7.26
N LEU A 95 -10.64 -22.01 -8.05
CA LEU A 95 -11.77 -22.18 -8.96
C LEU A 95 -11.51 -23.29 -9.99
N SER A 96 -10.31 -23.35 -10.56
CA SER A 96 -9.95 -24.36 -11.56
C SER A 96 -9.81 -25.77 -10.97
N SER A 97 -9.48 -25.85 -9.68
CA SER A 97 -9.25 -27.11 -8.96
C SER A 97 -10.49 -27.66 -8.26
N ILE A 98 -11.49 -26.81 -7.97
CA ILE A 98 -12.65 -27.21 -7.20
C ILE A 98 -13.49 -28.22 -8.00
N ARG A 99 -13.80 -29.35 -7.38
CA ARG A 99 -14.66 -30.39 -7.95
C ARG A 99 -15.71 -30.78 -6.93
N PHE A 100 -16.87 -31.20 -7.41
CA PHE A 100 -17.90 -31.75 -6.55
C PHE A 100 -17.51 -33.17 -6.13
N ASP A 101 -17.35 -33.41 -4.83
CA ASP A 101 -16.85 -34.66 -4.25
C ASP A 101 -17.87 -35.35 -3.31
N ASN A 102 -19.13 -34.91 -3.34
CA ASN A 102 -20.22 -35.35 -2.45
C ASN A 102 -19.99 -35.08 -0.93
N SER A 103 -18.95 -34.34 -0.54
CA SER A 103 -18.71 -34.00 0.88
C SER A 103 -19.70 -32.98 1.45
N LYS A 104 -20.32 -32.20 0.56
CA LYS A 104 -21.29 -31.14 0.87
C LYS A 104 -22.46 -31.14 -0.11
N SER A 105 -23.51 -30.37 0.19
CA SER A 105 -24.66 -30.27 -0.70
C SER A 105 -24.31 -29.56 -2.02
N VAL A 106 -25.04 -29.89 -3.08
CA VAL A 106 -24.91 -29.23 -4.39
C VAL A 106 -25.09 -27.71 -4.26
N ARG A 107 -26.01 -27.26 -3.41
CA ARG A 107 -26.25 -25.83 -3.17
C ARG A 107 -25.01 -25.14 -2.57
N GLU A 108 -24.36 -25.75 -1.59
CA GLU A 108 -23.14 -25.22 -0.98
C GLU A 108 -21.95 -25.23 -1.94
N HIS A 109 -21.88 -26.23 -2.82
CA HIS A 109 -20.89 -26.25 -3.89
C HIS A 109 -21.08 -25.09 -4.88
N ILE A 110 -22.31 -24.87 -5.36
CA ILE A 110 -22.64 -23.75 -6.26
C ILE A 110 -22.36 -22.40 -5.59
N MET A 111 -22.74 -22.24 -4.31
CA MET A 111 -22.50 -20.99 -3.59
C MET A 111 -20.99 -20.68 -3.46
N GLU A 112 -20.16 -21.68 -3.17
CA GLU A 112 -18.70 -21.46 -3.10
C GLU A 112 -18.12 -21.06 -4.46
N MET A 113 -18.51 -21.74 -5.55
CA MET A 113 -18.04 -21.38 -6.89
C MET A 113 -18.46 -19.96 -7.27
N ARG A 114 -19.70 -19.59 -6.96
CA ARG A 114 -20.22 -18.24 -7.22
C ARG A 114 -19.48 -17.18 -6.40
N ASP A 115 -19.17 -17.47 -5.14
CA ASP A 115 -18.43 -16.56 -4.27
C ASP A 115 -17.01 -16.30 -4.80
N ILE A 116 -16.29 -17.36 -5.18
CA ILE A 116 -14.96 -17.22 -5.79
C ILE A 116 -15.04 -16.43 -7.10
N ALA A 117 -16.04 -16.69 -7.95
CA ALA A 117 -16.25 -15.95 -9.19
C ALA A 117 -16.55 -14.45 -8.94
N ALA A 118 -17.33 -14.14 -7.91
CA ALA A 118 -17.62 -12.75 -7.53
C ALA A 118 -16.36 -12.04 -7.01
N GLN A 119 -15.53 -12.72 -6.21
CA GLN A 119 -14.25 -12.18 -5.74
C GLN A 119 -13.28 -11.94 -6.91
N LEU A 120 -13.22 -12.83 -7.89
CA LEU A 120 -12.39 -12.64 -9.09
C LEU A 120 -12.86 -11.46 -9.96
N LYS A 121 -14.18 -11.25 -10.06
CA LYS A 121 -14.75 -10.08 -10.73
C LYS A 121 -14.35 -8.76 -10.06
N PHE A 122 -14.18 -8.75 -8.74
CA PHE A 122 -13.68 -7.57 -8.02
C PHE A 122 -12.25 -7.21 -8.44
N PHE A 123 -11.43 -8.19 -8.83
CA PHE A 123 -10.08 -7.98 -9.36
C PHE A 123 -10.03 -7.78 -10.88
N GLU A 124 -11.17 -7.49 -11.54
CA GLU A 124 -11.30 -7.32 -12.99
C GLU A 124 -10.83 -8.55 -13.81
N VAL A 125 -10.83 -9.73 -13.20
CA VAL A 125 -10.54 -10.98 -13.90
C VAL A 125 -11.83 -11.47 -14.56
N GLU A 126 -11.90 -11.41 -15.89
CA GLU A 126 -13.00 -12.01 -16.65
C GLU A 126 -12.91 -13.53 -16.61
N ILE A 127 -13.99 -14.16 -16.14
CA ILE A 127 -14.16 -15.62 -16.18
C ILE A 127 -15.05 -15.91 -17.39
N SER A 128 -14.47 -16.47 -18.45
CA SER A 128 -15.17 -16.94 -19.66
C SER A 128 -15.58 -18.40 -19.55
#